data_AF-A0A2V8H6V8-F1
#
_entry.id   AF-A0A2V8H6V8-F1
#
_cell.length_a   1.000
_cell.length_b   1.000
_cell.length_c   1.000
_cell.angle_alpha   90.00
_cell.angle_beta   90.00
_cell.angle_gamma   90.00
#
_symmetry.space_group_name_H-M   'P 1'
#
loop_
_entity.id
_entity.type
_entity.pdbx_description
1 polymer ?
#
loop_
_entity_poly.entity_id
_entity_poly.type
_entity_poly.pdbx_seq_one_letter_code
_entity_poly.pdbx_strand_id
1 'polypeptide(L)'
;MQATFVCVAMLSSTLVAQERATPLQINFTASAESFRPAAKEYDEIWAAEGSRIVAAMERVTGLRFEPGPIGAVIYEGPSFSGFRERPMQLRASYSSATKRATLVHELGHRLMGDLVPADVDHHSIIFLFVYDVWVELWGQSFADEQVAVERKRTGSSANYDALWTQALALSASERAARFQQFVQEHRK
;
A
#
# COMPACT_ATOMS: atom_id res chain seq x y z
N MET A 1 -9.11 -70.80 -10.54
CA MET A 1 -8.34 -69.93 -9.64
C MET A 1 -7.90 -68.70 -10.41
N GLN A 2 -8.59 -67.57 -10.23
CA GLN A 2 -8.19 -66.28 -10.81
C GLN A 2 -7.44 -65.50 -9.72
N ALA A 3 -6.20 -65.09 -10.01
CA ALA A 3 -5.41 -64.24 -9.12
C ALA A 3 -5.51 -62.79 -9.60
N THR A 4 -6.14 -61.95 -8.78
CA THR A 4 -6.28 -60.51 -9.02
C THR A 4 -5.00 -59.81 -8.58
N PHE A 5 -4.27 -59.20 -9.52
CA PHE A 5 -3.17 -58.29 -9.22
C PHE A 5 -3.75 -56.91 -8.85
N VAL A 6 -3.49 -56.44 -7.63
CA VAL A 6 -3.77 -55.07 -7.20
C VAL A 6 -2.49 -54.26 -7.32
N CYS A 7 -2.42 -53.38 -8.31
CA CYS A 7 -1.38 -52.35 -8.40
C CYS A 7 -1.74 -51.20 -7.44
N VAL A 8 -0.96 -51.05 -6.37
CA VAL A 8 -1.02 -49.87 -5.50
C VAL A 8 -0.14 -48.78 -6.11
N ALA A 9 -0.77 -47.73 -6.65
CA ALA A 9 -0.08 -46.52 -7.06
C ALA A 9 0.25 -45.67 -5.82
N MET A 10 1.53 -45.53 -5.48
CA MET A 10 1.97 -44.59 -4.45
C MET A 10 2.03 -43.17 -5.02
N LEU A 11 1.09 -42.32 -4.60
CA LEU A 11 1.13 -40.88 -4.83
C LEU A 11 2.23 -40.26 -3.96
N SER A 12 3.36 -39.91 -4.58
CA SER A 12 4.43 -39.15 -3.94
C SER A 12 4.04 -37.68 -3.87
N SER A 13 3.58 -37.22 -2.72
CA SER A 13 3.32 -35.81 -2.44
C SER A 13 4.66 -35.10 -2.22
N THR A 14 5.18 -34.44 -3.26
CA THR A 14 6.26 -33.47 -3.10
C THR A 14 5.71 -32.25 -2.35
N LEU A 15 5.97 -32.18 -1.05
CA LEU A 15 5.86 -30.96 -0.26
C LEU A 15 6.88 -29.96 -0.81
N VAL A 16 6.43 -29.07 -1.70
CA VAL A 16 7.17 -27.85 -2.02
C VAL A 16 7.17 -27.03 -0.74
N ALA A 17 8.32 -26.93 -0.09
CA ALA A 17 8.51 -26.02 1.02
C ALA A 17 8.26 -24.60 0.52
N GLN A 18 7.11 -24.03 0.89
CA GLN A 18 6.79 -22.65 0.59
C GLN A 18 7.69 -21.79 1.48
N GLU A 19 8.74 -21.21 0.89
CA GLU A 19 9.62 -20.26 1.57
C GLU A 19 8.74 -19.14 2.14
N ARG A 20 8.74 -18.97 3.47
CA ARG A 20 7.94 -17.94 4.10
C ARG A 20 8.52 -16.59 3.68
N ALA A 21 7.83 -15.90 2.78
CA ALA A 21 8.16 -14.53 2.41
C ALA A 21 8.34 -13.71 3.69
N THR A 22 9.47 -13.02 3.80
CA THR A 22 9.74 -12.15 4.96
C THR A 22 8.76 -10.97 4.88
N PRO A 23 8.00 -10.68 5.94
CA PRO A 23 7.01 -9.61 5.90
C PRO A 23 7.70 -8.25 5.76
N LEU A 24 7.04 -7.30 5.10
CA LEU A 24 7.48 -5.92 5.04
C LEU A 24 7.69 -5.37 6.46
N GLN A 25 8.86 -4.79 6.71
CA GLN A 25 9.20 -4.13 7.99
C GLN A 25 9.24 -2.60 7.82
N ILE A 26 8.67 -1.88 8.80
CA ILE A 26 8.72 -0.41 8.86
C ILE A 26 9.23 0.01 10.23
N ASN A 27 10.23 0.88 10.24
CA ASN A 27 10.84 1.40 11.46
C ASN A 27 10.43 2.87 11.65
N PHE A 28 9.53 3.13 12.61
CA PHE A 28 9.05 4.47 12.92
C PHE A 28 9.96 5.17 13.94
N THR A 29 10.38 6.39 13.62
CA THR A 29 11.24 7.22 14.49
C THR A 29 10.68 8.63 14.55
N ALA A 30 10.72 9.28 15.72
CA ALA A 30 10.29 10.66 15.86
C ALA A 30 11.44 11.62 15.52
N SER A 31 11.16 12.66 14.74
CA SER A 31 12.14 13.72 14.43
C SER A 31 12.45 14.62 15.63
N ALA A 32 11.56 14.67 16.62
CA ALA A 32 11.74 15.40 17.87
C ALA A 32 10.99 14.70 19.02
N GLU A 33 11.37 14.99 20.26
CA GLU A 33 10.77 14.41 21.47
C GLU A 33 9.24 14.60 21.52
N SER A 34 8.77 15.79 21.11
CA SER A 34 7.34 16.13 21.05
C SER A 34 6.53 15.25 20.08
N PHE A 35 7.18 14.57 19.12
CA PHE A 35 6.52 13.70 18.15
C PHE A 35 6.58 12.21 18.51
N ARG A 36 7.20 11.83 19.63
CA ARG A 36 7.22 10.42 20.09
C ARG A 36 5.84 9.80 20.25
N PRO A 37 4.81 10.49 20.78
CA PRO A 37 3.48 9.90 20.88
C PRO A 37 2.90 9.51 19.51
N ALA A 38 3.11 10.36 18.48
CA ALA A 38 2.65 10.06 17.14
C ALA A 38 3.45 8.91 16.49
N ALA A 39 4.76 8.80 16.76
CA ALA A 39 5.55 7.65 16.32
C ALA A 39 5.08 6.34 16.93
N LYS A 40 4.76 6.35 18.23
CA LYS A 40 4.14 5.20 18.91
C LYS A 40 2.79 4.84 18.30
N GLU A 41 1.97 5.83 17.94
CA GLU A 41 0.67 5.57 17.30
C GLU A 41 0.83 4.92 15.90
N TYR A 42 1.78 5.37 15.08
CA TYR A 42 2.07 4.70 13.81
C TYR A 42 2.60 3.27 14.00
N ASP A 43 3.44 3.05 15.00
CA ASP A 43 3.93 1.71 15.36
C ASP A 43 2.78 0.78 15.78
N GLU A 44 1.85 1.27 16.60
CA GLU A 44 0.65 0.54 17.02
C GLU A 44 -0.28 0.22 15.85
N ILE A 45 -0.50 1.17 14.93
CA ILE A 45 -1.23 0.93 13.68
C ILE A 45 -0.57 -0.18 12.87
N TRP A 46 0.75 -0.13 12.71
CA TRP A 46 1.48 -1.12 11.91
C TRP A 46 1.47 -2.51 12.55
N ALA A 47 1.66 -2.58 13.88
CA ALA A 47 1.59 -3.83 14.62
C ALA A 47 0.21 -4.49 14.53
N ALA A 48 -0.87 -3.69 14.59
CA ALA A 48 -2.23 -4.19 14.54
C ALA A 48 -2.69 -4.56 13.12
N GLU A 49 -2.31 -3.77 12.11
CA GLU A 49 -2.94 -3.81 10.79
C GLU A 49 -1.98 -4.07 9.63
N GLY A 50 -0.66 -4.01 9.84
CA GLY A 50 0.34 -4.01 8.76
C GLY A 50 0.25 -5.23 7.84
N SER A 51 0.02 -6.42 8.40
CA SER A 51 -0.16 -7.65 7.61
C SER A 51 -1.39 -7.58 6.69
N ARG A 52 -2.51 -7.02 7.19
CA ARG A 52 -3.74 -6.84 6.42
C ARG A 52 -3.59 -5.75 5.37
N ILE A 53 -2.89 -4.66 5.69
CA ILE A 53 -2.55 -3.58 4.75
C ILE A 53 -1.73 -4.14 3.58
N VAL A 54 -0.65 -4.87 3.85
CA VAL A 54 0.19 -5.50 2.81
C VAL A 54 -0.64 -6.44 1.96
N ALA A 55 -1.40 -7.36 2.57
CA ALA A 55 -2.21 -8.31 1.83
C ALA A 55 -3.29 -7.66 0.96
N ALA A 56 -3.88 -6.55 1.41
CA ALA A 56 -4.86 -5.78 0.64
C ALA A 56 -4.21 -5.10 -0.56
N MET A 57 -3.11 -4.37 -0.33
CA MET A 57 -2.40 -3.66 -1.38
C MET A 57 -1.88 -4.61 -2.46
N GLU A 58 -1.25 -5.72 -2.08
CA GLU A 58 -0.74 -6.72 -3.02
C GLU A 58 -1.87 -7.40 -3.81
N ARG A 59 -3.03 -7.64 -3.18
CA ARG A 59 -4.19 -8.22 -3.86
C ARG A 59 -4.80 -7.25 -4.87
N VAL A 60 -5.02 -6.00 -4.49
CA VAL A 60 -5.65 -4.99 -5.35
C VAL A 60 -4.74 -4.62 -6.53
N THR A 61 -3.43 -4.54 -6.29
CA THR A 61 -2.47 -4.09 -7.32
C THR A 61 -1.87 -5.22 -8.14
N GLY A 62 -1.78 -6.44 -7.59
CA GLY A 62 -0.98 -7.52 -8.18
C GLY A 62 0.54 -7.31 -8.09
N LEU A 63 0.98 -6.27 -7.36
CA LEU A 63 2.38 -6.03 -7.04
C LEU A 63 2.76 -6.71 -5.71
N ARG A 64 4.06 -6.76 -5.41
CA ARG A 64 4.60 -7.30 -4.16
C ARG A 64 5.51 -6.29 -3.50
N PHE A 65 5.47 -6.22 -2.17
CA PHE A 65 6.45 -5.46 -1.42
C PHE A 65 7.75 -6.23 -1.30
N GLU A 66 8.86 -5.50 -1.39
CA GLU A 66 10.13 -6.01 -0.88
C GLU A 66 10.08 -6.08 0.66
N PRO A 67 10.71 -7.06 1.32
CA PRO A 67 10.63 -7.25 2.77
C PRO A 67 11.12 -6.08 3.65
N GLY A 68 11.87 -5.11 3.09
CA GLY A 68 12.37 -3.94 3.81
C GLY A 68 13.72 -4.16 4.50
N PRO A 69 14.07 -3.35 5.52
CA PRO A 69 13.21 -2.39 6.23
C PRO A 69 13.01 -1.06 5.50
N ILE A 70 11.83 -0.46 5.67
CA ILE A 70 11.57 0.94 5.31
C ILE A 70 11.71 1.81 6.57
N GLY A 71 12.56 2.82 6.53
CA GLY A 71 12.57 3.86 7.58
C GLY A 71 11.40 4.82 7.44
N ALA A 72 10.80 5.25 8.55
CA ALA A 72 9.75 6.27 8.58
C ALA A 72 10.00 7.29 9.70
N VAL A 73 10.11 8.57 9.33
CA VAL A 73 10.35 9.68 10.25
C VAL A 73 9.06 10.45 10.50
N ILE A 74 8.66 10.55 11.76
CA ILE A 74 7.45 11.27 12.17
C ILE A 74 7.79 12.72 12.51
N TYR A 75 7.09 13.64 11.88
CA TYR A 75 7.36 15.08 11.96
C TYR A 75 6.12 15.92 11.66
N GLU A 76 6.23 17.25 11.66
CA GLU A 76 5.13 18.13 11.24
C GLU A 76 5.38 18.74 9.86
N GLY A 77 4.67 18.22 8.85
CA GLY A 77 4.77 18.66 7.46
C GLY A 77 4.04 17.70 6.51
N PRO A 78 4.04 17.96 5.19
CA PRO A 78 3.45 17.04 4.21
C PRO A 78 4.01 15.63 4.34
N SER A 79 3.19 14.59 4.19
CA SER A 79 3.74 13.23 4.19
C SER A 79 4.42 12.95 2.85
N PHE A 80 5.49 12.17 2.90
CA PHE A 80 6.28 11.79 1.74
C PHE A 80 6.64 10.31 1.83
N SER A 81 6.43 9.61 0.74
CA SER A 81 6.85 8.22 0.63
C SER A 81 8.36 8.05 0.69
N GLY A 82 9.16 9.04 0.30
CA GLY A 82 10.59 8.80 0.11
C GLY A 82 10.85 7.80 -1.02
N PHE A 83 12.05 7.23 -1.10
CA PHE A 83 12.40 6.27 -2.16
C PHE A 83 13.66 5.50 -1.79
N ARG A 84 13.64 4.18 -1.98
CA ARG A 84 14.74 3.26 -1.59
C ARG A 84 15.17 3.54 -0.13
N GLU A 85 16.44 3.86 0.07
CA GLU A 85 17.05 4.18 1.37
C GLU A 85 16.55 5.48 2.01
N ARG A 86 15.93 6.39 1.24
CA ARG A 86 15.36 7.61 1.83
C ARG A 86 14.11 7.23 2.61
N PRO A 87 13.98 7.60 3.90
CA PRO A 87 12.84 7.20 4.71
C PRO A 87 11.54 7.87 4.23
N MET A 88 10.41 7.24 4.57
CA MET A 88 9.12 7.94 4.58
C MET A 88 9.18 9.09 5.58
N GLN A 89 8.42 10.15 5.33
CA GLN A 89 8.13 11.20 6.30
C GLN A 89 6.63 11.23 6.50
N LEU A 90 6.17 11.14 7.75
CA LEU A 90 4.75 11.03 8.05
C LEU A 90 4.35 12.11 9.05
N ARG A 91 3.22 12.77 8.80
CA ARG A 91 2.75 13.86 9.65
C ARG A 91 2.30 13.35 11.01
N ALA A 92 2.74 14.03 12.06
CA ALA A 92 2.43 13.72 13.46
C ALA A 92 1.00 14.10 13.86
N SER A 93 0.54 15.29 13.44
CA SER A 93 -0.72 15.90 13.86
C SER A 93 -1.99 15.29 13.24
N TYR A 94 -1.88 14.34 12.30
CA TYR A 94 -3.04 13.68 11.72
C TYR A 94 -3.87 12.92 12.77
N SER A 95 -5.19 12.86 12.56
CA SER A 95 -6.06 11.97 13.32
C SER A 95 -5.66 10.51 13.08
N SER A 96 -6.03 9.60 13.99
CA SER A 96 -5.74 8.17 13.83
C SER A 96 -6.26 7.58 12.52
N ALA A 97 -7.45 8.01 12.06
CA ALA A 97 -8.00 7.61 10.75
C ALA A 97 -7.12 8.12 9.60
N THR A 98 -6.73 9.39 9.63
CA THR A 98 -5.89 9.97 8.57
C THR A 98 -4.46 9.43 8.59
N LYS A 99 -3.91 9.05 9.76
CA LYS A 99 -2.62 8.34 9.85
C LYS A 99 -2.67 6.99 9.12
N ARG A 100 -3.73 6.20 9.34
CA ARG A 100 -3.96 4.92 8.66
C ARG A 100 -4.04 5.09 7.14
N ALA A 101 -4.86 6.03 6.68
CA ALA A 101 -5.04 6.30 5.26
C ALA A 101 -3.75 6.82 4.59
N THR A 102 -3.06 7.73 5.27
CA THR A 102 -1.78 8.29 4.80
C THR A 102 -0.71 7.21 4.73
N LEU A 103 -0.62 6.31 5.71
CA LEU A 103 0.33 5.20 5.65
C LEU A 103 0.12 4.34 4.39
N VAL A 104 -1.14 4.00 4.07
CA VAL A 104 -1.47 3.26 2.85
C VAL A 104 -1.14 4.06 1.59
N HIS A 105 -1.42 5.37 1.57
CA HIS A 105 -1.07 6.26 0.46
C HIS A 105 0.45 6.27 0.19
N GLU A 106 1.25 6.51 1.24
CA GLU A 106 2.71 6.58 1.10
C GLU A 106 3.33 5.21 0.77
N LEU A 107 2.78 4.12 1.31
CA LEU A 107 3.13 2.77 0.89
C LEU A 107 2.74 2.50 -0.56
N GLY A 108 1.67 3.10 -1.06
CA GLY A 108 1.26 3.01 -2.46
C GLY A 108 2.35 3.53 -3.39
N HIS A 109 2.89 4.71 -3.08
CA HIS A 109 4.06 5.26 -3.79
C HIS A 109 5.27 4.32 -3.71
N ARG A 110 5.54 3.71 -2.53
CA ARG A 110 6.64 2.75 -2.38
C ARG A 110 6.47 1.52 -3.25
N LEU A 111 5.27 0.94 -3.25
CA LEU A 111 4.94 -0.28 -3.98
C LEU A 111 5.15 -0.14 -5.49
N MET A 112 4.85 1.04 -6.04
CA MET A 112 5.04 1.33 -7.46
C MET A 112 6.34 2.10 -7.77
N GLY A 113 7.23 2.27 -6.80
CA GLY A 113 8.33 3.23 -6.88
C GLY A 113 9.27 3.02 -8.07
N ASP A 114 9.54 1.77 -8.45
CA ASP A 114 10.40 1.46 -9.61
C ASP A 114 9.63 1.42 -10.95
N LEU A 115 8.31 1.53 -10.94
CA LEU A 115 7.47 1.50 -12.14
C LEU A 115 7.21 2.90 -12.72
N VAL A 116 7.24 3.94 -11.89
CA VAL A 116 6.72 5.25 -12.30
C VAL A 116 7.85 6.13 -12.83
N PRO A 117 7.76 6.59 -14.09
CA PRO A 117 8.73 7.54 -14.64
C PRO A 117 8.75 8.84 -13.84
N ALA A 118 9.92 9.49 -13.77
CA ALA A 118 10.11 10.71 -12.98
C ALA A 118 9.27 11.91 -13.43
N ASP A 119 8.76 11.89 -14.67
CA ASP A 119 7.94 12.93 -15.30
C ASP A 119 6.43 12.68 -15.19
N VAL A 120 6.00 11.54 -14.64
CA VAL A 120 4.59 11.21 -14.41
C VAL A 120 4.16 11.70 -13.02
N ASP A 121 2.96 12.26 -12.90
CA ASP A 121 2.38 12.53 -11.57
C ASP A 121 1.95 11.21 -10.92
N HIS A 122 2.71 10.80 -9.90
CA HIS A 122 2.49 9.56 -9.16
C HIS A 122 1.06 9.46 -8.58
N HIS A 123 0.43 10.58 -8.22
CA HIS A 123 -0.90 10.57 -7.60
C HIS A 123 -1.99 10.14 -8.59
N SER A 124 -1.83 10.48 -9.88
CA SER A 124 -2.76 10.03 -10.92
C SER A 124 -2.82 8.50 -11.04
N ILE A 125 -1.72 7.82 -10.70
CA ILE A 125 -1.60 6.37 -10.74
C ILE A 125 -2.08 5.75 -9.42
N ILE A 126 -1.68 6.29 -8.27
CA ILE A 126 -2.10 5.75 -6.96
C ILE A 126 -3.60 5.82 -6.75
N PHE A 127 -4.24 6.88 -7.23
CA PHE A 127 -5.68 7.03 -7.09
C PHE A 127 -6.47 5.99 -7.89
N LEU A 128 -5.82 5.26 -8.82
CA LEU A 128 -6.40 4.09 -9.48
C LEU A 128 -6.53 2.87 -8.56
N PHE A 129 -5.95 2.86 -7.35
CA PHE A 129 -6.11 1.70 -6.46
C PHE A 129 -6.26 2.04 -4.98
N VAL A 130 -5.75 3.19 -4.51
CA VAL A 130 -5.69 3.46 -3.06
C VAL A 130 -7.09 3.58 -2.44
N TYR A 131 -8.07 4.10 -3.18
CA TYR A 131 -9.46 4.13 -2.74
C TYR A 131 -10.00 2.73 -2.51
N ASP A 132 -9.79 1.81 -3.47
CA ASP A 132 -10.26 0.43 -3.37
C ASP A 132 -9.56 -0.33 -2.24
N VAL A 133 -8.28 -0.04 -1.98
CA VAL A 133 -7.57 -0.55 -0.79
C VAL A 133 -8.20 -0.04 0.51
N TRP A 134 -8.55 1.25 0.60
CA TRP A 134 -9.23 1.79 1.78
C TRP A 134 -10.62 1.18 1.98
N VAL A 135 -11.39 1.01 0.91
CA VAL A 135 -12.70 0.34 0.94
C VAL A 135 -12.55 -1.08 1.47
N GLU A 136 -11.54 -1.81 1.01
CA GLU A 136 -11.30 -3.19 1.43
C GLU A 136 -10.88 -3.31 2.90
N LEU A 137 -10.06 -2.39 3.38
CA LEU A 137 -9.55 -2.42 4.76
C LEU A 137 -10.57 -1.93 5.80
N TRP A 138 -11.29 -0.86 5.48
CA TRP A 138 -12.07 -0.09 6.46
C TRP A 138 -13.46 0.31 5.98
N GLY A 139 -13.87 -0.10 4.76
CA GLY A 139 -15.18 0.18 4.20
C GLY A 139 -15.28 1.52 3.47
N GLN A 140 -16.35 1.66 2.70
CA GLN A 140 -16.56 2.81 1.81
C GLN A 140 -16.66 4.15 2.56
N SER A 141 -17.35 4.19 3.70
CA SER A 141 -17.46 5.42 4.50
C SER A 141 -16.09 5.97 4.91
N PHE A 142 -15.18 5.09 5.32
CA PHE A 142 -13.81 5.48 5.64
C PHE A 142 -13.11 6.03 4.40
N ALA A 143 -13.16 5.32 3.27
CA ALA A 143 -12.52 5.75 2.03
C ALA A 143 -13.01 7.12 1.57
N ASP A 144 -14.33 7.35 1.60
CA ASP A 144 -14.96 8.62 1.20
C ASP A 144 -14.52 9.78 2.11
N GLU A 145 -14.44 9.56 3.42
CA GLU A 145 -13.93 10.55 4.38
C GLU A 145 -12.46 10.92 4.09
N GLN A 146 -11.62 9.94 3.77
CA GLN A 146 -10.20 10.19 3.48
C GLN A 146 -10.01 10.89 2.15
N VAL A 147 -10.81 10.57 1.12
CA VAL A 147 -10.87 11.36 -0.11
C VAL A 147 -11.23 12.82 0.21
N ALA A 148 -12.22 13.07 1.05
CA ALA A 148 -12.60 14.44 1.43
C ALA A 148 -11.48 15.18 2.18
N VAL A 149 -10.67 14.48 3.00
CA VAL A 149 -9.48 15.04 3.65
C VAL A 149 -8.40 15.35 2.60
N GLU A 150 -8.14 14.42 1.68
CA GLU A 150 -7.11 14.55 0.67
C GLU A 150 -7.40 15.64 -0.36
N ARG A 151 -8.66 15.81 -0.79
CA ARG A 151 -9.10 16.90 -1.68
C ARG A 151 -8.78 18.30 -1.14
N LYS A 152 -8.69 18.44 0.19
CA LYS A 152 -8.38 19.71 0.87
C LYS A 152 -6.88 19.94 1.07
N ARG A 153 -6.02 18.98 0.71
CA ARG A 153 -4.57 19.14 0.88
C ARG A 153 -4.09 20.27 -0.02
N THR A 154 -3.48 21.27 0.61
CA THR A 154 -2.81 22.39 -0.04
C THR A 154 -1.30 22.26 0.16
N GLY A 155 -0.51 22.79 -0.78
CA GLY A 155 0.96 22.74 -0.71
C GLY A 155 1.61 21.55 -1.43
N SER A 156 0.83 20.68 -2.08
CA SER A 156 1.35 19.80 -3.14
C SER A 156 1.29 20.53 -4.49
N SER A 157 2.18 20.21 -5.41
CA SER A 157 2.07 20.64 -6.82
C SER A 157 0.92 19.94 -7.55
N ALA A 158 0.44 18.81 -7.02
CA ALA A 158 -0.68 18.06 -7.59
C ALA A 158 -2.03 18.67 -7.18
N ASN A 159 -2.95 18.78 -8.15
CA ASN A 159 -4.33 19.16 -7.88
C ASN A 159 -5.13 17.92 -7.45
N TYR A 160 -5.08 17.62 -6.14
CA TYR A 160 -5.72 16.45 -5.55
C TYR A 160 -7.22 16.37 -5.83
N ASP A 161 -7.93 17.50 -5.83
CA ASP A 161 -9.37 17.51 -6.10
C ASP A 161 -9.71 17.07 -7.53
N ALA A 162 -8.95 17.57 -8.51
CA ALA A 162 -9.09 17.15 -9.90
C ALA A 162 -8.72 15.68 -10.10
N LEU A 163 -7.63 15.23 -9.50
CA LEU A 163 -7.16 13.84 -9.60
C LEU A 163 -8.16 12.86 -8.97
N TRP A 164 -8.69 13.17 -7.78
CA TRP A 164 -9.72 12.35 -7.14
C TRP A 164 -11.01 12.32 -7.96
N THR A 165 -11.40 13.45 -8.54
CA THR A 165 -12.57 13.52 -9.42
C THR A 165 -12.39 12.64 -10.65
N GLN A 166 -11.21 12.63 -11.27
CA GLN A 166 -10.92 11.79 -12.42
C GLN A 166 -10.92 10.30 -12.06
N ALA A 167 -10.26 9.92 -10.95
CA ALA A 167 -10.18 8.53 -10.52
C ALA A 167 -11.54 7.95 -10.11
N LEU A 168 -12.38 8.75 -9.44
CA LEU A 168 -13.71 8.32 -8.97
C LEU A 168 -14.81 8.46 -10.03
N ALA A 169 -14.53 9.08 -11.18
CA ALA A 169 -15.39 8.99 -12.35
C ALA A 169 -15.35 7.59 -13.01
N LEU A 170 -14.32 6.81 -12.70
CA LEU A 170 -14.17 5.43 -13.13
C LEU A 170 -14.83 4.50 -12.10
N SER A 171 -15.38 3.38 -12.58
CA SER A 171 -15.72 2.25 -11.73
C SER A 171 -14.47 1.57 -11.17
N ALA A 172 -14.63 0.75 -10.13
CA ALA A 172 -13.52 -0.02 -9.54
C ALA A 172 -12.83 -0.93 -10.58
N SER A 173 -13.59 -1.56 -11.48
CA SER A 173 -13.03 -2.40 -12.54
C SER A 173 -12.27 -1.58 -13.60
N GLU A 174 -12.74 -0.39 -13.95
CA GLU A 174 -12.03 0.50 -14.87
C GLU A 174 -10.74 1.04 -14.26
N ARG A 175 -10.76 1.43 -12.99
CA ARG A 175 -9.54 1.82 -12.26
C ARG A 175 -8.52 0.69 -12.23
N ALA A 176 -8.95 -0.51 -11.85
CA ALA A 176 -8.10 -1.70 -11.82
C ALA A 176 -7.53 -2.02 -13.21
N ALA A 177 -8.34 -1.97 -14.27
CA ALA A 177 -7.89 -2.21 -15.64
C ALA A 177 -6.84 -1.19 -16.10
N ARG A 178 -7.04 0.09 -15.80
CA ARG A 178 -6.06 1.14 -16.11
C ARG A 178 -4.76 0.96 -15.33
N PHE A 179 -4.85 0.59 -14.06
CA PHE A 179 -3.66 0.31 -13.27
C PHE A 179 -2.89 -0.91 -13.81
N GLN A 180 -3.59 -1.98 -14.18
CA GLN A 180 -2.95 -3.15 -14.80
C GLN A 180 -2.27 -2.81 -16.13
N GLN A 181 -2.92 -1.98 -16.96
CA GLN A 181 -2.30 -1.48 -18.19
C GLN A 181 -1.01 -0.70 -17.88
N PHE A 182 -1.06 0.23 -16.93
CA PHE A 182 0.13 0.98 -16.50
C PHE A 182 1.26 0.04 -16.05
N VAL A 183 0.95 -0.96 -15.22
CA VAL A 183 1.94 -1.96 -14.77
C VAL A 183 2.54 -2.73 -15.96
N GLN A 184 1.73 -3.16 -16.93
CA GLN A 184 2.22 -3.90 -18.10
C GLN A 184 3.14 -3.05 -18.99
N GLU A 185 2.87 -1.76 -19.11
CA GLU A 185 3.67 -0.83 -19.91
C GLU A 185 5.02 -0.49 -19.26
N HIS A 186 5.13 -0.61 -17.93
CA HIS A 186 6.28 -0.13 -17.16
C HIS A 186 7.05 -1.24 -16.42
N ARG A 187 6.52 -2.45 -16.33
CA ARG A 187 7.23 -3.62 -15.83
C ARG A 187 8.20 -4.09 -16.91
N LYS A 188 9.50 -3.96 -16.64
CA LYS A 188 10.58 -4.46 -17.50
C LYS A 188 10.66 -5.98 -17.48
#